data_AF-A0A1V5IUX9-F1
#
_entry.id   AF-A0A1V5IUX9-F1
#
_cell.length_a   1.000
_cell.length_b   1.000
_cell.length_c   1.000
_cell.angle_alpha   90.00
_cell.angle_beta   90.00
_cell.angle_gamma   90.00
#
_symmetry.space_group_name_H-M   'P 1'
#
loop_
_entity.id
_entity.type
_entity.pdbx_description
1 polymer ?
#
loop_
_entity_poly.entity_id
_entity_poly.type
_entity_poly.pdbx_seq_one_letter_code
_entity_poly.pdbx_strand_id
1 'polypeptide(L)'
;MRLHAAFAASNVKSFVFALDRAVQAAEKHIDSVKSLVVAGWDEEVLSVIVVNEYGDVLSIKVKGSFVTVTDQHNLWDEDND
;
A
#
# COMPACT_ATOMS: atom_id res chain seq x y z
N MET A 1 26.83 -21.20 -3.99
CA MET A 1 25.45 -20.75 -4.30
C MET A 1 24.66 -20.40 -3.02
N ARG A 2 25.11 -19.45 -2.19
CA ARG A 2 24.37 -19.01 -0.98
C ARG A 2 23.89 -17.55 -1.05
N LEU A 3 24.56 -16.71 -1.84
CA LEU A 3 24.22 -15.29 -1.99
C LEU A 3 22.84 -15.05 -2.64
N HIS A 4 22.43 -15.83 -3.63
CA HIS A 4 21.15 -15.63 -4.33
C HIS A 4 19.93 -15.93 -3.46
N ALA A 5 19.99 -16.98 -2.64
CA ALA A 5 18.89 -17.31 -1.72
C ALA A 5 18.74 -16.27 -0.60
N ALA A 6 19.86 -15.71 -0.12
CA ALA A 6 19.84 -14.65 0.88
C ALA A 6 19.25 -13.33 0.33
N PHE A 7 19.57 -12.96 -0.90
CA PHE A 7 19.02 -11.77 -1.56
C PHE A 7 17.51 -11.89 -1.80
N ALA A 8 17.05 -13.05 -2.31
CA ALA A 8 15.63 -13.33 -2.48
C ALA A 8 14.86 -13.34 -1.15
N ALA A 9 15.43 -13.95 -0.10
CA ALA A 9 14.80 -13.98 1.23
C ALA A 9 14.74 -12.59 1.89
N SER A 10 15.74 -11.73 1.65
CA SER A 10 15.74 -10.34 2.14
C SER A 10 14.61 -9.54 1.50
N ASN A 11 14.40 -9.68 0.18
CA ASN A 11 13.35 -8.98 -0.56
C ASN A 11 11.95 -9.42 -0.07
N VAL A 12 11.74 -10.71 0.20
CA VAL A 12 10.47 -11.22 0.76
C VAL A 12 10.19 -10.65 2.15
N LYS A 13 11.19 -10.56 3.03
CA LYS A 13 10.99 -9.96 4.36
C LYS A 13 10.62 -8.48 4.28
N SER A 14 11.30 -7.72 3.42
CA SER A 14 10.99 -6.30 3.20
C SER A 14 9.58 -6.11 2.64
N PHE A 15 9.17 -6.96 1.70
CA PHE A 15 7.81 -6.94 1.14
C PHE A 15 6.73 -7.21 2.22
N VAL A 16 6.91 -8.27 3.02
CA VAL A 16 5.95 -8.61 4.08
C VAL A 16 5.86 -7.49 5.13
N PHE A 17 6.98 -6.90 5.50
CA PHE A 17 6.99 -5.76 6.41
C PHE A 17 6.26 -4.53 5.82
N ALA A 18 6.48 -4.23 4.55
CA ALA A 18 5.80 -3.13 3.88
C ALA A 18 4.29 -3.36 3.79
N LEU A 19 3.86 -4.61 3.55
CA LEU A 19 2.45 -4.98 3.48
C LEU A 19 1.74 -4.84 4.83
N ASP A 20 2.36 -5.30 5.91
CA ASP A 20 1.84 -5.14 7.28
C ASP A 20 1.62 -3.65 7.63
N ARG A 21 2.59 -2.79 7.28
CA ARG A 21 2.45 -1.34 7.44
C ARG A 21 1.33 -0.74 6.60
N ALA A 22 1.14 -1.23 5.38
CA ALA A 22 0.05 -0.78 4.53
C ALA A 22 -1.32 -1.16 5.11
N VAL A 23 -1.46 -2.37 5.67
CA VAL A 23 -2.70 -2.83 6.34
C VAL A 23 -2.99 -1.97 7.57
N GLN A 24 -2.01 -1.76 8.46
CA GLN A 24 -2.19 -0.91 9.64
C GLN A 24 -2.56 0.53 9.27
N ALA A 25 -1.98 1.06 8.19
CA ALA A 25 -2.32 2.38 7.70
C ALA A 25 -3.74 2.43 7.13
N ALA A 26 -4.16 1.39 6.40
CA ALA A 26 -5.51 1.25 5.89
C ALA A 26 -6.54 1.27 7.03
N GLU A 27 -6.40 0.36 8.00
CA GLU A 27 -7.32 0.24 9.14
C GLU A 27 -7.44 1.52 9.98
N LYS A 28 -6.40 2.36 9.98
CA LYS A 28 -6.42 3.67 10.67
C LYS A 28 -7.13 4.77 9.89
N HIS A 29 -7.14 4.70 8.55
CA HIS A 29 -7.64 5.79 7.70
C HIS A 29 -8.98 5.51 7.05
N ILE A 30 -9.36 4.23 6.90
CA ILE A 30 -10.63 3.86 6.29
C ILE A 30 -11.36 2.85 7.17
N ASP A 31 -12.61 3.15 7.49
CA ASP A 31 -13.48 2.23 8.21
C ASP A 31 -13.91 1.09 7.28
N SER A 32 -14.01 -0.12 7.84
CA SER A 32 -14.50 -1.32 7.14
C SER A 32 -13.75 -1.63 5.83
N VAL A 33 -12.45 -1.92 5.94
CA VAL A 33 -11.64 -2.38 4.79
C VAL A 33 -12.28 -3.61 4.16
N LYS A 34 -12.70 -3.49 2.89
CA LYS A 34 -13.32 -4.58 2.13
C LYS A 34 -12.32 -5.32 1.26
N SER A 35 -11.41 -4.57 0.63
CA SER A 35 -10.41 -5.13 -0.29
C SER A 35 -9.11 -4.35 -0.18
N LEU A 36 -8.00 -5.08 -0.31
CA LEU A 36 -6.66 -4.56 -0.37
C LEU A 36 -5.94 -5.23 -1.54
N VAL A 37 -5.45 -4.44 -2.49
CA VAL A 37 -4.81 -4.90 -3.71
C VAL A 37 -3.41 -4.32 -3.79
N VAL A 38 -2.40 -5.18 -3.96
CA VAL A 38 -1.04 -4.74 -4.27
C VAL A 38 -1.00 -4.29 -5.72
N ALA A 39 -0.84 -3.00 -5.94
CA ALA A 39 -0.73 -2.39 -7.27
C ALA A 39 0.68 -2.51 -7.86
N GLY A 40 1.70 -2.59 -7.01
CA GLY A 40 3.09 -2.77 -7.45
C GLY A 40 4.10 -2.86 -6.32
N TRP A 41 5.27 -3.43 -6.63
CA TRP A 41 6.47 -3.43 -5.79
C TRP A 41 7.66 -3.08 -6.66
N ASP A 42 8.19 -1.88 -6.48
CA ASP A 42 9.32 -1.38 -7.26
C ASP A 42 10.29 -0.60 -6.36
N GLU A 43 11.59 -0.80 -6.54
CA GLU A 43 12.65 -0.13 -5.74
C GLU A 43 12.36 -0.06 -4.22
N GLU A 44 11.87 -1.16 -3.63
CA GLU A 44 11.47 -1.27 -2.22
C GLU A 44 10.26 -0.40 -1.80
N VAL A 45 9.50 0.08 -2.78
CA VAL A 45 8.23 0.80 -2.61
C VAL A 45 7.06 -0.14 -2.90
N LEU A 46 6.28 -0.44 -1.87
CA LEU A 46 4.99 -1.12 -2.02
C LEU A 46 3.92 -0.09 -2.33
N SER A 47 3.20 -0.27 -3.43
CA SER A 47 1.99 0.48 -3.74
C SER A 47 0.78 -0.42 -3.54
N VAL A 48 -0.16 0.03 -2.71
CA VAL A 48 -1.37 -0.68 -2.32
C VAL A 48 -2.57 0.21 -2.59
N ILE A 49 -3.64 -0.38 -3.12
CA ILE A 49 -4.95 0.26 -3.25
C ILE A 49 -5.89 -0.44 -2.27
N VAL A 50 -6.58 0.33 -1.46
CA VAL A 50 -7.55 -0.15 -0.48
C VAL A 50 -8.91 0.40 -0.83
N VAL A 51 -9.93 -0.45 -0.74
CA VAL A 51 -11.33 -0.07 -0.96
C VAL A 51 -12.15 -0.52 0.24
N ASN A 52 -13.02 0.35 0.77
CA ASN A 52 -13.96 -0.04 1.82
C ASN A 52 -15.31 -0.51 1.26
N GLU A 53 -16.21 -0.86 2.16
CA GLU A 53 -17.56 -1.32 1.82
C GLU A 53 -18.44 -0.22 1.20
N TYR A 54 -18.11 1.06 1.42
CA TYR A 54 -18.85 2.22 0.95
C TYR A 54 -18.39 2.72 -0.43
N GLY A 55 -17.23 2.26 -0.91
CA GLY A 55 -16.66 2.63 -2.21
C GLY A 55 -15.52 3.64 -2.13
N ASP A 56 -15.08 4.04 -0.93
CA ASP A 56 -13.95 4.94 -0.75
C ASP A 56 -12.66 4.21 -1.10
N VAL A 57 -11.73 4.93 -1.73
CA VAL A 57 -10.48 4.37 -2.25
C VAL A 57 -9.29 5.09 -1.64
N LEU A 58 -8.43 4.35 -0.96
CA LEU A 58 -7.13 4.83 -0.50
C LEU A 58 -6.01 4.28 -1.36
N SER A 59 -5.08 5.14 -1.75
CA SER A 59 -3.76 4.73 -2.25
C SER A 59 -2.74 4.82 -1.13
N ILE A 60 -2.06 3.71 -0.83
CA ILE A 60 -1.03 3.64 0.20
C ILE A 60 0.29 3.27 -0.44
N LYS A 61 1.33 4.07 -0.19
CA LYS A 61 2.70 3.79 -0.60
C LYS A 61 3.59 3.59 0.62
N VAL A 62 4.35 2.49 0.65
CA VAL A 62 5.26 2.15 1.75
C VAL A 62 6.67 1.98 1.22
N LYS A 63 7.63 2.78 1.73
CA LYS A 63 9.07 2.66 1.44
C LYS A 63 9.84 2.52 2.76
N GLY A 64 10.27 1.32 3.10
CA GLY A 64 10.87 1.03 4.41
C GLY A 64 9.91 1.42 5.53
N SER A 65 10.30 2.39 6.37
CA SER A 65 9.46 2.88 7.49
C SER A 65 8.50 4.01 7.11
N PHE A 66 8.60 4.55 5.89
CA PHE A 66 7.79 5.68 5.44
C PHE A 66 6.50 5.18 4.81
N VAL A 67 5.36 5.68 5.31
CA VAL A 67 4.03 5.36 4.79
C VAL A 67 3.36 6.65 4.33
N THR A 68 2.89 6.67 3.09
CA THR A 68 2.10 7.75 2.51
C THR A 68 0.71 7.22 2.21
N VAL A 69 -0.32 7.91 2.70
CA VAL A 69 -1.73 7.58 2.42
C VAL A 69 -2.31 8.74 1.62
N THR A 70 -3.00 8.43 0.53
CA THR A 70 -3.68 9.41 -0.32
C THR A 70 -5.12 8.95 -0.49
N ASP A 71 -6.05 9.77 -0.03
CA ASP A 71 -7.46 9.56 -0.31
C ASP A 71 -7.75 9.95 -1.75
N GLN A 72 -8.37 9.06 -2.52
CA GLN A 72 -8.74 9.31 -3.91
C GLN A 72 -10.14 9.89 -4.05
N HIS A 73 -10.85 10.20 -2.95
CA HIS A 73 -12.17 10.84 -2.97
C HIS A 73 -12.22 12.19 -3.71
N ASN A 74 -11.09 12.86 -3.92
CA ASN A 74 -11.08 14.27 -4.35
C ASN A 74 -10.51 14.54 -5.76
N LEU A 75 -10.24 13.51 -6.57
CA LEU A 75 -9.62 13.72 -7.90
C LEU A 75 -10.63 13.98 -9.04
N TRP A 76 -11.94 13.90 -8.75
CA TRP A 76 -13.00 14.07 -9.76
C TRP A 76 -13.86 15.33 -9.52
N ASP A 77 -13.68 16.01 -8.39
CA ASP A 77 -14.42 17.22 -8.04
C ASP A 77 -13.65 18.52 -8.37
N GLU A 78 -12.39 18.45 -8.84
CA GLU A 78 -11.57 19.64 -9.16
C GLU A 78 -11.58 20.08 -10.65
N ASP A 79 -12.37 19.46 -11.53
CA ASP A 79 -12.48 19.81 -12.96
C ASP A 79 -13.87 20.32 -13.40
N ASN A 80 -14.73 20.71 -12.45
CA ASN A 80 -16.10 21.20 -12.74
C ASN A 80 -16.33 22.68 -12.33
N ASP A 81 -15.49 23.60 -12.81
CA ASP A 81 -15.81 25.04 -12.85
C ASP A 81 -15.40 25.69 -14.19
#